data_AF-A0A7X6UX30-F1
#
_entry.id   AF-A0A7X6UX30-F1
#
_cell.length_a   1.000
_cell.length_b   1.000
_cell.length_c   1.000
_cell.angle_alpha   90.00
_cell.angle_beta   90.00
_cell.angle_gamma   90.00
#
_symmetry.space_group_name_H-M   'P 1'
#
loop_
_entity.id
_entity.type
_entity.pdbx_description
1 polymer ?
#
loop_
_entity_poly.entity_id
_entity_poly.type
_entity_poly.pdbx_seq_one_letter_code
_entity_poly.pdbx_strand_id
1 'polypeptide(L)'
;MQIRRPQKITKHITLDEFQNKYGSELAAKSDEVGLGVSVYEHCLTAGLVAQTILSPKFTRNNTIAWINQFDDKLTKYLPLVVACHDVGKVSAGFQAIIRRLPTSKKPPEIDYEFGNMRHEVMTYNATKDLLGSVLAKTLLYHHGYYRNCSYDAEYGINNEGEGWADARNGLINKLAKDLGVNVSNIPKMDDLPASVWKYIAGLVVVSDWISSDENFFAKGLIDFDKKSIEKQVDVALTNYGFNLPDLDQFKEIEFSELYGFTPNAGQIKMIEEMTGPGLYIYEAPMGIGKTEAALYPAMNLYRKGIVNGIYFAMPTQVTSNRIFARLDSAIQKWFGDESSKLLHGTADIFHNPAEDDWFAGNKKALLDKFGAGTVDQLLLSVLPGVKHFFLRTYGLYNKAVIIDEVHSYDVYTSDLLKSLIDDLIEMDCVVILLSATLTEAAKKELMS
;
A
#
# COMPACT_ATOMS: atom_id res chain seq x y z
N MET A 1 10.79 -42.34 21.68
CA MET A 1 9.56 -41.72 21.14
C MET A 1 9.71 -41.70 19.63
N GLN A 2 9.10 -42.68 18.94
CA GLN A 2 9.21 -42.80 17.47
C GLN A 2 8.40 -41.69 16.81
N ILE A 3 9.06 -40.86 16.00
CA ILE A 3 8.41 -39.92 15.10
C ILE A 3 7.69 -40.77 14.04
N ARG A 4 6.35 -40.78 14.07
CA ARG A 4 5.55 -41.41 13.01
C ARG A 4 5.83 -40.66 11.70
N ARG A 5 6.10 -41.39 10.62
CA ARG A 5 6.11 -40.81 9.28
C ARG A 5 4.65 -40.61 8.85
N PRO A 6 4.26 -39.44 8.31
CA PRO A 6 2.89 -39.21 7.85
C PRO A 6 2.53 -40.22 6.76
N GLN A 7 1.31 -40.77 6.83
CA GLN A 7 0.79 -41.62 5.77
C GLN A 7 0.54 -40.75 4.53
N LYS A 8 1.08 -41.18 3.38
CA LYS A 8 0.80 -40.55 2.07
C LYS A 8 -0.71 -40.60 1.81
N ILE A 9 -1.33 -39.43 1.64
CA ILE A 9 -2.70 -39.31 1.16
C ILE A 9 -2.71 -39.74 -0.32
N THR A 10 -3.31 -40.90 -0.62
CA THR A 10 -3.34 -41.54 -1.96
C THR A 10 -4.69 -41.37 -2.68
N LYS A 11 -5.39 -40.24 -2.50
CA LYS A 11 -6.65 -40.02 -3.20
C LYS A 11 -6.79 -38.58 -3.68
N HIS A 12 -6.69 -38.42 -5.00
CA HIS A 12 -7.06 -37.24 -5.76
C HIS A 12 -8.47 -36.77 -5.37
N ILE A 13 -8.59 -35.54 -4.89
CA ILE A 13 -9.85 -34.82 -4.74
C ILE A 13 -9.75 -33.59 -5.63
N THR A 14 -10.53 -33.55 -6.71
CA THR A 14 -10.71 -32.37 -7.54
C THR A 14 -11.41 -31.23 -6.76
N LEU A 15 -11.32 -29.98 -7.24
CA LEU A 15 -12.04 -28.84 -6.64
C LEU A 15 -13.56 -29.12 -6.54
N ASP A 16 -14.13 -29.72 -7.58
CA ASP A 16 -15.54 -30.11 -7.62
C ASP A 16 -15.84 -31.21 -6.60
N GLU A 17 -14.97 -32.20 -6.44
CA GLU A 17 -15.12 -33.24 -5.40
C GLU A 17 -14.94 -32.69 -3.98
N PHE A 18 -14.07 -31.71 -3.78
CA PHE A 18 -13.91 -31.03 -2.51
C PHE A 18 -15.17 -30.23 -2.16
N GLN A 19 -15.67 -29.43 -3.11
CA GLN A 19 -16.89 -28.64 -2.98
C GLN A 19 -18.12 -29.54 -2.75
N ASN A 20 -18.24 -30.64 -3.49
CA ASN A 20 -19.32 -31.61 -3.34
C ASN A 20 -19.24 -32.36 -2.00
N LYS A 21 -18.05 -32.65 -1.48
CA LYS A 21 -17.84 -33.42 -0.23
C LYS A 21 -17.88 -32.56 1.03
N TYR A 22 -17.47 -31.30 0.96
CA TYR A 22 -17.25 -30.43 2.14
C TYR A 22 -18.03 -29.11 2.12
N GLY A 23 -18.95 -28.94 1.15
CA GLY A 23 -19.78 -27.74 0.98
C GLY A 23 -19.20 -26.75 -0.03
N SER A 24 -20.06 -25.86 -0.52
CA SER A 24 -19.81 -24.96 -1.67
C SER A 24 -18.76 -23.86 -1.45
N GLU A 25 -18.25 -23.65 -0.23
CA GLU A 25 -17.40 -22.49 0.07
C GLU A 25 -16.16 -22.86 0.90
N LEU A 26 -14.99 -22.63 0.31
CA LEU A 26 -13.72 -22.49 1.03
C LEU A 26 -13.78 -21.16 1.80
N ALA A 27 -13.70 -21.19 3.12
CA ALA A 27 -13.93 -20.01 3.94
C ALA A 27 -12.67 -19.16 4.08
N ALA A 28 -12.80 -17.84 3.96
CA ALA A 28 -11.73 -16.87 4.25
C ALA A 28 -11.79 -16.35 5.68
N LYS A 29 -13.03 -16.16 6.18
CA LYS A 29 -13.39 -15.65 7.51
C LYS A 29 -14.49 -16.49 8.16
N SER A 30 -14.57 -16.45 9.48
CA SER A 30 -15.68 -17.00 10.28
C SER A 30 -16.26 -15.89 11.14
N ASP A 31 -17.58 -15.82 11.26
CA ASP A 31 -18.29 -14.85 12.09
C ASP A 31 -19.01 -15.53 13.27
N GLU A 32 -19.76 -14.75 14.05
CA GLU A 32 -20.54 -15.26 15.21
C GLU A 32 -21.62 -16.28 14.80
N VAL A 33 -22.04 -16.30 13.53
CA VAL A 33 -23.19 -17.06 13.01
C VAL A 33 -22.76 -18.27 12.16
N GLY A 34 -21.50 -18.33 11.70
CA GLY A 34 -20.94 -19.46 10.96
C GLY A 34 -19.76 -19.09 10.05
N LEU A 35 -19.72 -19.71 8.86
CA LEU A 35 -18.72 -19.39 7.84
C LEU A 35 -19.11 -18.06 7.16
N GLY A 36 -18.25 -17.05 7.32
CA GLY A 36 -18.41 -15.73 6.72
C GLY A 36 -18.07 -15.74 5.22
N VAL A 37 -17.40 -14.70 4.73
CA VAL A 37 -17.01 -14.55 3.32
C VAL A 37 -16.08 -15.70 2.86
N SER A 38 -16.30 -16.23 1.65
CA SER A 38 -15.45 -17.27 1.05
C SER A 38 -14.11 -16.70 0.55
N VAL A 39 -13.11 -17.57 0.35
CA VAL A 39 -11.79 -17.17 -0.19
C VAL A 39 -11.94 -16.50 -1.55
N TYR A 40 -12.82 -17.04 -2.40
CA TYR A 40 -13.06 -16.45 -3.71
C TYR A 40 -13.67 -15.04 -3.60
N GLU A 41 -14.68 -14.84 -2.77
CA GLU A 41 -15.36 -13.56 -2.61
C GLU A 41 -14.43 -12.49 -2.01
N HIS A 42 -13.63 -12.86 -1.00
CA HIS A 42 -12.63 -11.97 -0.41
C HIS A 42 -11.55 -11.58 -1.43
N CYS A 43 -10.97 -12.58 -2.11
CA CYS A 43 -9.94 -12.36 -3.12
C CYS A 43 -10.46 -11.52 -4.31
N LEU A 44 -11.68 -11.79 -4.78
CA LEU A 44 -12.30 -11.00 -5.85
C LEU A 44 -12.53 -9.56 -5.40
N THR A 45 -13.06 -9.35 -4.20
CA THR A 45 -13.25 -8.01 -3.62
C THR A 45 -11.94 -7.26 -3.55
N ALA A 46 -10.87 -7.86 -3.02
CA ALA A 46 -9.54 -7.23 -2.97
C ALA A 46 -9.01 -6.87 -4.37
N GLY A 47 -9.20 -7.76 -5.36
CA GLY A 47 -8.82 -7.48 -6.75
C GLY A 47 -9.62 -6.31 -7.36
N LEU A 48 -10.92 -6.24 -7.10
CA LEU A 48 -11.78 -5.15 -7.56
C LEU A 48 -11.47 -3.83 -6.84
N VAL A 49 -11.09 -3.86 -5.56
CA VAL A 49 -10.56 -2.70 -4.84
C VAL A 49 -9.32 -2.17 -5.55
N ALA A 50 -8.34 -3.02 -5.83
CA ALA A 50 -7.13 -2.62 -6.54
C ALA A 50 -7.43 -2.09 -7.96
N GLN A 51 -8.34 -2.75 -8.69
CA GLN A 51 -8.78 -2.30 -10.02
C GLN A 51 -9.41 -0.90 -9.97
N THR A 52 -10.25 -0.65 -8.97
CA THR A 52 -10.89 0.66 -8.79
C THR A 52 -9.90 1.71 -8.31
N ILE A 53 -8.99 1.40 -7.38
CA ILE A 53 -7.90 2.30 -6.95
C ILE A 53 -7.10 2.76 -8.17
N LEU A 54 -6.70 1.84 -9.05
CA LEU A 54 -5.90 2.14 -10.25
C LEU A 54 -6.70 2.82 -11.38
N SER A 55 -7.99 3.10 -11.19
CA SER A 55 -8.80 3.80 -12.19
C SER A 55 -8.55 5.32 -12.17
N PRO A 56 -8.85 6.03 -13.27
CA PRO A 56 -8.68 7.49 -13.36
C PRO A 56 -9.46 8.30 -12.32
N LYS A 57 -10.45 7.69 -11.64
CA LYS A 57 -11.21 8.33 -10.56
C LYS A 57 -10.38 8.50 -9.27
N PHE A 58 -9.45 7.58 -9.02
CA PHE A 58 -8.75 7.45 -7.73
C PHE A 58 -7.22 7.57 -7.87
N THR A 59 -6.66 7.27 -9.05
CA THR A 59 -5.22 7.37 -9.32
C THR A 59 -4.95 8.23 -10.56
N ARG A 60 -3.95 9.11 -10.45
CA ARG A 60 -3.58 10.03 -11.54
C ARG A 60 -2.80 9.31 -12.64
N ASN A 61 -2.88 9.85 -13.87
CA ASN A 61 -2.23 9.26 -15.04
C ASN A 61 -0.70 9.15 -14.91
N ASN A 62 -0.04 10.06 -14.20
CA ASN A 62 1.40 10.00 -13.94
C ASN A 62 1.78 8.74 -13.13
N THR A 63 0.95 8.37 -12.16
CA THR A 63 1.14 7.16 -11.34
C THR A 63 1.02 5.92 -12.21
N ILE A 64 0.01 5.88 -13.08
CA ILE A 64 -0.19 4.77 -14.02
C ILE A 64 0.97 4.68 -15.04
N ALA A 65 1.43 5.82 -15.54
CA ALA A 65 2.57 5.88 -16.46
C ALA A 65 3.85 5.35 -15.79
N TRP A 66 4.12 5.75 -14.55
CA TRP A 66 5.26 5.26 -13.76
C TRP A 66 5.19 3.76 -13.53
N ILE A 67 4.04 3.18 -13.16
CA ILE A 67 3.90 1.71 -13.01
C ILE A 67 4.22 1.02 -14.34
N ASN A 68 3.67 1.53 -15.45
CA ASN A 68 3.81 0.91 -16.76
C ASN A 68 5.19 1.08 -17.41
N GLN A 69 6.08 1.90 -16.85
CA GLN A 69 7.45 2.00 -17.34
C GLN A 69 8.26 0.72 -17.07
N PHE A 70 7.84 -0.06 -16.06
CA PHE A 70 8.49 -1.32 -15.70
C PHE A 70 7.95 -2.51 -16.50
N ASP A 71 6.67 -2.47 -16.88
CA ASP A 71 6.03 -3.35 -17.86
C ASP A 71 4.67 -2.76 -18.26
N ASP A 72 4.39 -2.67 -19.56
CA ASP A 72 3.20 -2.00 -20.11
C ASP A 72 1.88 -2.68 -19.72
N LYS A 73 1.93 -3.92 -19.26
CA LYS A 73 0.79 -4.70 -18.79
C LYS A 73 0.65 -4.66 -17.27
N LEU A 74 1.63 -4.18 -16.51
CA LEU A 74 1.65 -4.30 -15.06
C LEU A 74 0.37 -3.74 -14.42
N THR A 75 -0.03 -2.51 -14.74
CA THR A 75 -1.27 -1.90 -14.21
C THR A 75 -2.50 -2.78 -14.48
N LYS A 76 -2.58 -3.40 -15.66
CA LYS A 76 -3.71 -4.26 -16.03
C LYS A 76 -3.77 -5.54 -15.19
N TYR A 77 -2.62 -6.08 -14.78
CA TYR A 77 -2.53 -7.35 -14.04
C TYR A 77 -2.40 -7.19 -12.52
N LEU A 78 -2.05 -6.01 -12.01
CA LEU A 78 -2.00 -5.74 -10.57
C LEU A 78 -3.29 -6.14 -9.82
N PRO A 79 -4.52 -5.93 -10.34
CA PRO A 79 -5.73 -6.44 -9.71
C PRO A 79 -5.72 -7.95 -9.47
N LEU A 80 -5.20 -8.74 -10.42
CA LEU A 80 -5.07 -10.18 -10.25
C LEU A 80 -3.96 -10.55 -9.25
N VAL A 81 -2.85 -9.81 -9.26
CA VAL A 81 -1.77 -9.99 -8.26
C VAL A 81 -2.35 -9.79 -6.85
N VAL A 82 -3.06 -8.68 -6.62
CA VAL A 82 -3.72 -8.38 -5.34
C VAL A 82 -4.76 -9.44 -4.97
N ALA A 83 -5.59 -9.87 -5.93
CA ALA A 83 -6.57 -10.93 -5.70
C ALA A 83 -5.91 -12.26 -5.29
N CYS A 84 -4.63 -12.48 -5.59
CA CYS A 84 -3.94 -13.70 -5.21
C CYS A 84 -3.42 -13.74 -3.76
N HIS A 85 -3.46 -12.64 -3.00
CA HIS A 85 -2.80 -12.53 -1.67
C HIS A 85 -3.18 -13.66 -0.68
N ASP A 86 -4.44 -14.11 -0.74
CA ASP A 86 -5.01 -15.09 0.17
C ASP A 86 -5.29 -16.46 -0.47
N VAL A 87 -4.79 -16.72 -1.68
CA VAL A 87 -4.96 -18.01 -2.37
C VAL A 87 -4.41 -19.18 -1.53
N GLY A 88 -3.40 -18.94 -0.70
CA GLY A 88 -2.88 -19.92 0.26
C GLY A 88 -3.86 -20.38 1.35
N LYS A 89 -4.97 -19.65 1.57
CA LYS A 89 -6.07 -20.08 2.45
C LYS A 89 -6.82 -21.28 1.86
N VAL A 90 -6.67 -21.54 0.56
CA VAL A 90 -7.06 -22.81 -0.09
C VAL A 90 -5.98 -23.86 0.19
N SER A 91 -5.92 -24.27 1.45
CA SER A 91 -5.04 -25.32 1.95
C SER A 91 -5.73 -26.11 3.06
N ALA A 92 -5.35 -27.38 3.21
CA ALA A 92 -5.91 -28.26 4.23
C ALA A 92 -5.74 -27.69 5.65
N GLY A 93 -4.54 -27.16 5.94
CA GLY A 93 -4.21 -26.61 7.25
C GLY A 93 -5.10 -25.42 7.63
N PHE A 94 -5.22 -24.44 6.73
CA PHE A 94 -6.05 -23.25 7.00
C PHE A 94 -7.54 -23.60 7.13
N GLN A 95 -8.07 -24.42 6.22
CA GLN A 95 -9.48 -24.82 6.24
C GLN A 95 -9.83 -25.67 7.47
N ALA A 96 -8.87 -26.44 8.01
CA ALA A 96 -9.04 -27.14 9.28
C ALA A 96 -9.10 -26.19 10.48
N ILE A 97 -8.28 -25.14 10.50
CA ILE A 97 -8.24 -24.14 11.59
C ILE A 97 -9.55 -23.36 11.65
N ILE A 98 -10.01 -22.79 10.53
CA ILE A 98 -11.18 -21.91 10.50
C ILE A 98 -12.48 -22.65 10.88
N ARG A 99 -12.55 -23.95 10.58
CA ARG A 99 -13.69 -24.84 10.93
C ARG A 99 -13.60 -25.46 12.33
N ARG A 100 -12.59 -25.09 13.13
CA ARG A 100 -12.48 -25.43 14.57
C ARG A 100 -12.97 -24.31 15.49
N LEU A 101 -13.18 -23.11 14.96
CA LEU A 101 -13.61 -21.98 15.76
C LEU A 101 -15.00 -22.27 16.36
N PRO A 102 -15.30 -21.83 17.60
CA PRO A 102 -16.45 -22.29 18.40
C PRO A 102 -17.83 -22.18 17.72
N THR A 103 -17.95 -21.32 16.71
CA THR A 103 -19.15 -21.03 15.94
C THR A 103 -19.32 -21.93 14.69
N SER A 104 -18.33 -22.78 14.39
CA SER A 104 -18.33 -23.69 13.24
C SER A 104 -18.54 -25.14 13.67
N LYS A 105 -19.40 -25.88 12.94
CA LYS A 105 -19.64 -27.31 13.21
C LYS A 105 -18.32 -28.08 13.12
N LYS A 106 -18.11 -29.02 14.06
CA LYS A 106 -16.87 -29.82 14.23
C LYS A 106 -16.19 -30.18 12.88
N PRO A 107 -14.86 -30.08 12.78
CA PRO A 107 -14.14 -30.37 11.55
C PRO A 107 -14.26 -31.85 11.17
N PRO A 108 -14.17 -32.20 9.87
CA PRO A 108 -13.90 -33.57 9.47
C PRO A 108 -12.48 -33.99 9.87
N GLU A 109 -12.24 -35.31 9.91
CA GLU A 109 -10.95 -35.96 10.10
C GLU A 109 -9.93 -35.56 9.01
N ILE A 110 -9.39 -34.35 9.11
CA ILE A 110 -8.24 -33.88 8.33
C ILE A 110 -7.01 -34.23 9.16
N ASP A 111 -6.12 -35.07 8.61
CA ASP A 111 -4.94 -35.55 9.32
C ASP A 111 -4.10 -34.37 9.86
N TYR A 112 -3.85 -34.41 11.18
CA TYR A 112 -3.58 -33.22 12.00
C TYR A 112 -2.11 -32.76 11.98
N GLU A 113 -1.22 -33.49 11.31
CA GLU A 113 0.24 -33.21 11.35
C GLU A 113 0.66 -31.95 10.56
N PHE A 114 -0.24 -31.32 9.80
CA PHE A 114 0.06 -30.16 8.92
C PHE A 114 -0.38 -28.79 9.47
N GLY A 115 -0.89 -28.75 10.70
CA GLY A 115 -1.71 -27.66 11.25
C GLY A 115 -1.03 -26.33 11.60
N ASN A 116 0.09 -25.94 10.99
CA ASN A 116 0.69 -24.63 11.31
C ASN A 116 1.40 -23.92 10.16
N MET A 117 1.09 -24.30 8.91
CA MET A 117 1.62 -23.56 7.77
C MET A 117 0.86 -22.29 7.53
N ARG A 118 1.62 -21.20 7.39
CA ARG A 118 1.07 -19.88 7.19
C ARG A 118 0.59 -19.72 5.75
N HIS A 119 -0.59 -19.13 5.59
CA HIS A 119 -1.23 -19.05 4.29
C HIS A 119 -0.46 -18.16 3.32
N GLU A 120 0.24 -17.12 3.80
CA GLU A 120 1.07 -16.27 2.94
C GLU A 120 2.22 -17.05 2.26
N VAL A 121 2.77 -18.06 2.94
CA VAL A 121 3.81 -18.94 2.37
C VAL A 121 3.22 -19.84 1.29
N MET A 122 2.01 -20.35 1.53
CA MET A 122 1.28 -21.13 0.52
C MET A 122 0.92 -20.27 -0.69
N THR A 123 0.52 -19.01 -0.48
CA THR A 123 0.27 -18.03 -1.55
C THR A 123 1.53 -17.83 -2.40
N TYR A 124 2.68 -17.55 -1.78
CA TYR A 124 3.93 -17.31 -2.51
C TYR A 124 4.26 -18.46 -3.45
N ASN A 125 4.21 -19.70 -2.97
CA ASN A 125 4.56 -20.82 -3.80
C ASN A 125 3.51 -21.16 -4.86
N ALA A 126 2.23 -20.92 -4.57
CA ALA A 126 1.17 -21.08 -5.57
C ALA A 126 1.31 -20.07 -6.72
N THR A 127 2.03 -18.97 -6.50
CA THR A 127 2.10 -17.84 -7.44
C THR A 127 3.49 -17.59 -8.01
N LYS A 128 4.58 -18.10 -7.41
CA LYS A 128 5.97 -17.82 -7.84
C LYS A 128 6.25 -18.15 -9.30
N ASP A 129 5.73 -19.29 -9.80
CA ASP A 129 5.95 -19.70 -11.19
C ASP A 129 5.10 -18.87 -12.17
N LEU A 130 3.98 -18.33 -11.69
CA LEU A 130 3.06 -17.48 -12.45
C LEU A 130 3.54 -16.03 -12.51
N LEU A 131 4.00 -15.47 -11.39
CA LEU A 131 4.32 -14.05 -11.22
C LEU A 131 5.81 -13.72 -11.32
N GLY A 132 6.69 -14.72 -11.25
CA GLY A 132 8.11 -14.49 -10.97
C GLY A 132 8.37 -14.29 -9.48
N SER A 133 9.61 -14.51 -9.08
CA SER A 133 10.01 -14.63 -7.68
C SER A 133 9.89 -13.33 -6.89
N VAL A 134 10.09 -12.16 -7.50
CA VAL A 134 10.03 -10.86 -6.80
C VAL A 134 8.60 -10.38 -6.67
N LEU A 135 7.81 -10.44 -7.75
CA LEU A 135 6.40 -10.05 -7.67
C LEU A 135 5.60 -10.96 -6.73
N ALA A 136 5.82 -12.28 -6.75
CA ALA A 136 5.20 -13.19 -5.79
C ALA A 136 5.63 -12.91 -4.35
N LYS A 137 6.88 -12.49 -4.10
CA LYS A 137 7.34 -12.12 -2.74
C LYS A 137 6.55 -10.93 -2.19
N THR A 138 6.04 -10.02 -3.01
CA THR A 138 5.20 -8.90 -2.52
C THR A 138 3.97 -9.40 -1.76
N LEU A 139 3.41 -10.54 -2.18
CA LEU A 139 2.29 -11.19 -1.50
C LEU A 139 2.66 -11.76 -0.12
N LEU A 140 3.94 -11.96 0.21
CA LEU A 140 4.34 -12.36 1.57
C LEU A 140 4.20 -11.21 2.58
N TYR A 141 4.27 -9.97 2.10
CA TYR A 141 4.30 -8.80 2.95
C TYR A 141 2.92 -8.36 3.44
N HIS A 142 1.82 -9.00 3.02
CA HIS A 142 0.48 -8.49 3.35
C HIS A 142 0.13 -8.54 4.86
N HIS A 143 0.92 -9.25 5.68
CA HIS A 143 0.86 -9.21 7.17
C HIS A 143 1.92 -8.30 7.82
N GLY A 144 2.65 -7.52 7.02
CA GLY A 144 3.52 -6.44 7.46
C GLY A 144 5.01 -6.76 7.65
N TYR A 145 5.45 -8.00 7.52
CA TYR A 145 6.88 -8.36 7.62
C TYR A 145 7.34 -9.26 6.49
N TYR A 146 8.61 -9.09 6.08
CA TYR A 146 9.31 -10.18 5.41
C TYR A 146 9.69 -11.23 6.45
N ARG A 147 9.22 -12.46 6.28
CA ARG A 147 9.78 -13.62 6.99
C ARG A 147 10.38 -14.54 5.94
N ASN A 148 11.66 -14.86 6.09
CA ASN A 148 12.34 -15.77 5.17
C ASN A 148 11.74 -17.17 5.35
N CYS A 149 10.82 -17.55 4.46
CA CYS A 149 10.02 -18.77 4.56
C CYS A 149 10.48 -19.86 3.58
N SER A 150 11.72 -19.78 3.07
CA SER A 150 12.25 -20.71 2.06
C SER A 150 12.18 -22.18 2.50
N TYR A 151 12.38 -22.48 3.79
CA TYR A 151 12.33 -23.84 4.31
C TYR A 151 10.90 -24.38 4.52
N ASP A 152 9.99 -23.58 5.06
CA ASP A 152 8.60 -23.99 5.33
C ASP A 152 7.77 -24.16 4.05
N ALA A 153 8.16 -23.44 2.99
CA ALA A 153 7.54 -23.42 1.67
C ALA A 153 7.57 -24.77 0.94
N GLU A 154 8.73 -25.40 0.84
CA GLU A 154 8.89 -26.66 0.12
C GLU A 154 8.31 -27.83 0.91
N TYR A 155 8.41 -27.81 2.24
CA TYR A 155 7.85 -28.87 3.07
C TYR A 155 6.32 -28.91 3.00
N GLY A 156 5.66 -27.77 2.84
CA GLY A 156 4.22 -27.69 2.86
C GLY A 156 3.50 -28.26 1.66
N ILE A 157 3.93 -27.83 0.49
CA ILE A 157 3.27 -28.15 -0.77
C ILE A 157 3.52 -29.59 -1.18
N ASN A 158 4.70 -30.11 -0.83
CA ASN A 158 5.01 -31.51 -1.05
C ASN A 158 4.16 -32.46 -0.19
N ASN A 159 3.41 -31.95 0.80
CA ASN A 159 2.70 -32.77 1.77
C ASN A 159 1.21 -32.37 2.01
N GLU A 160 0.64 -31.45 1.24
CA GLU A 160 -0.75 -30.99 1.44
C GLU A 160 -1.85 -31.98 0.98
N GLY A 161 -1.46 -33.06 0.29
CA GLY A 161 -2.36 -34.02 -0.33
C GLY A 161 -2.72 -33.67 -1.78
N GLU A 162 -3.24 -34.65 -2.53
CA GLU A 162 -3.57 -34.48 -3.95
C GLU A 162 -4.78 -33.54 -4.15
N GLY A 163 -4.68 -32.60 -5.10
CA GLY A 163 -5.80 -31.75 -5.55
C GLY A 163 -5.86 -30.32 -5.01
N TRP A 164 -5.12 -29.98 -3.95
CA TRP A 164 -5.08 -28.60 -3.41
C TRP A 164 -4.39 -27.60 -4.35
N ALA A 165 -3.31 -28.03 -5.01
CA ALA A 165 -2.66 -27.24 -6.06
C ALA A 165 -3.63 -26.95 -7.21
N ASP A 166 -4.40 -27.94 -7.66
CA ASP A 166 -5.41 -27.77 -8.71
C ASP A 166 -6.53 -26.83 -8.26
N ALA A 167 -6.97 -26.92 -7.01
CA ALA A 167 -7.95 -26.01 -6.42
C ALA A 167 -7.47 -24.55 -6.40
N ARG A 168 -6.21 -24.31 -6.03
CA ARG A 168 -5.60 -22.97 -6.08
C ARG A 168 -5.48 -22.45 -7.51
N ASN A 169 -5.02 -23.29 -8.44
CA ASN A 169 -4.95 -22.93 -9.86
C ASN A 169 -6.33 -22.63 -10.43
N GLY A 170 -7.35 -23.40 -10.06
CA GLY A 170 -8.75 -23.17 -10.40
C GLY A 170 -9.26 -21.83 -9.87
N LEU A 171 -8.95 -21.49 -8.62
CA LEU A 171 -9.27 -20.20 -8.01
C LEU A 171 -8.60 -19.03 -8.77
N ILE A 172 -7.29 -19.11 -9.04
CA ILE A 172 -6.55 -18.07 -9.77
C ILE A 172 -7.16 -17.87 -11.16
N ASN A 173 -7.46 -18.95 -11.89
CA ASN A 173 -8.08 -18.87 -13.21
C ASN A 173 -9.48 -18.23 -13.17
N LYS A 174 -10.27 -18.55 -12.14
CA LYS A 174 -11.59 -17.95 -11.94
C LYS A 174 -11.45 -16.45 -11.66
N LEU A 175 -10.58 -16.05 -10.74
CA LEU A 175 -10.29 -14.64 -10.44
C LEU A 175 -9.83 -13.87 -11.68
N ALA A 176 -8.92 -14.46 -12.47
CA ALA A 176 -8.44 -13.85 -13.71
C ALA A 176 -9.58 -13.59 -14.71
N LYS A 177 -10.46 -14.60 -14.90
CA LYS A 177 -11.63 -14.48 -15.76
C LYS A 177 -12.55 -13.35 -15.29
N ASP A 178 -12.86 -13.30 -14.00
CA ASP A 178 -13.80 -12.32 -13.45
C ASP A 178 -13.20 -10.90 -13.41
N LEU A 179 -11.87 -10.77 -13.31
CA LEU A 179 -11.14 -9.50 -13.45
C LEU A 179 -10.87 -9.10 -14.92
N GLY A 180 -11.25 -9.94 -15.90
CA GLY A 180 -11.12 -9.64 -17.32
C GLY A 180 -9.69 -9.76 -17.86
N VAL A 181 -8.86 -10.61 -17.25
CA VAL A 181 -7.46 -10.84 -17.66
C VAL A 181 -7.21 -12.33 -17.95
N ASN A 182 -6.11 -12.64 -18.66
CA ASN A 182 -5.71 -14.01 -18.94
C ASN A 182 -4.37 -14.30 -18.26
N VAL A 183 -4.35 -15.31 -17.39
CA VAL A 183 -3.17 -15.74 -16.63
C VAL A 183 -1.95 -16.05 -17.52
N SER A 184 -2.15 -16.46 -18.77
CA SER A 184 -1.04 -16.78 -19.69
C SER A 184 -0.21 -15.56 -20.08
N ASN A 185 -0.75 -14.35 -19.88
CA ASN A 185 -0.20 -13.10 -20.36
C ASN A 185 0.25 -12.17 -19.22
N ILE A 186 0.20 -12.65 -17.97
CA ILE A 186 0.68 -11.90 -16.81
C ILE A 186 2.20 -11.69 -16.90
N PRO A 187 2.72 -10.49 -16.60
CA PRO A 187 4.16 -10.28 -16.57
C PRO A 187 4.79 -11.11 -15.43
N LYS A 188 5.88 -11.79 -15.75
CA LYS A 188 6.73 -12.47 -14.78
C LYS A 188 7.88 -11.54 -14.41
N MET A 189 8.01 -11.24 -13.13
CA MET A 189 9.00 -10.29 -12.63
C MET A 189 9.87 -10.93 -11.56
N ASP A 190 11.05 -11.35 -11.98
CA ASP A 190 12.14 -11.84 -11.13
C ASP A 190 13.09 -10.72 -10.68
N ASP A 191 12.92 -9.52 -11.24
CA ASP A 191 13.62 -8.31 -10.85
C ASP A 191 12.63 -7.15 -10.86
N LEU A 192 12.60 -6.39 -9.76
CA LEU A 192 11.85 -5.15 -9.62
C LEU A 192 12.64 -4.23 -8.70
N PRO A 193 12.70 -2.94 -9.00
CA PRO A 193 13.31 -2.00 -8.09
C PRO A 193 12.60 -1.95 -6.74
N ALA A 194 13.35 -1.49 -5.73
CA ALA A 194 12.91 -1.52 -4.35
C ALA A 194 11.61 -0.73 -4.14
N SER A 195 11.53 0.46 -4.71
CA SER A 195 10.35 1.33 -4.67
C SER A 195 9.11 0.65 -5.27
N VAL A 196 9.26 -0.04 -6.41
CA VAL A 196 8.16 -0.64 -7.15
C VAL A 196 7.54 -1.80 -6.40
N TRP A 197 8.34 -2.75 -5.91
CA TRP A 197 7.78 -3.87 -5.18
C TRP A 197 7.17 -3.41 -3.84
N LYS A 198 7.75 -2.39 -3.18
CA LYS A 198 7.18 -1.78 -1.96
C LYS A 198 5.83 -1.13 -2.24
N TYR A 199 5.69 -0.41 -3.35
CA TYR A 199 4.43 0.16 -3.80
C TYR A 199 3.38 -0.94 -4.02
N ILE A 200 3.73 -2.01 -4.74
CA ILE A 200 2.82 -3.15 -4.98
C ILE A 200 2.41 -3.82 -3.66
N ALA A 201 3.36 -4.05 -2.75
CA ALA A 201 3.05 -4.60 -1.43
C ALA A 201 2.10 -3.69 -0.63
N GLY A 202 2.26 -2.37 -0.73
CA GLY A 202 1.34 -1.41 -0.13
C GLY A 202 -0.07 -1.47 -0.74
N LEU A 203 -0.17 -1.54 -2.07
CA LEU A 203 -1.45 -1.73 -2.77
C LEU A 203 -2.15 -3.03 -2.34
N VAL A 204 -1.41 -4.13 -2.18
CA VAL A 204 -1.93 -5.41 -1.69
C VAL A 204 -2.54 -5.23 -0.29
N VAL A 205 -1.80 -4.63 0.64
CA VAL A 205 -2.25 -4.44 2.03
C VAL A 205 -3.47 -3.51 2.11
N VAL A 206 -3.42 -2.36 1.44
CA VAL A 206 -4.55 -1.41 1.43
C VAL A 206 -5.80 -2.06 0.85
N SER A 207 -5.66 -2.83 -0.23
CA SER A 207 -6.80 -3.53 -0.83
C SER A 207 -7.36 -4.62 0.08
N ASP A 208 -6.49 -5.39 0.74
CA ASP A 208 -6.91 -6.40 1.71
C ASP A 208 -7.65 -5.77 2.89
N TRP A 209 -7.12 -4.69 3.47
CA TRP A 209 -7.77 -3.96 4.58
C TRP A 209 -9.14 -3.42 4.20
N ILE A 210 -9.27 -2.78 3.03
CA ILE A 210 -10.56 -2.26 2.55
C ILE A 210 -11.53 -3.41 2.29
N SER A 211 -11.11 -4.46 1.58
CA SER A 211 -11.96 -5.63 1.32
C SER A 211 -12.36 -6.38 2.60
N SER A 212 -11.61 -6.17 3.68
CA SER A 212 -11.85 -6.77 4.98
C SER A 212 -12.79 -5.98 5.89
N ASP A 213 -13.19 -4.77 5.52
CA ASP A 213 -14.08 -3.95 6.35
C ASP A 213 -15.53 -4.46 6.29
N GLU A 214 -16.01 -4.97 7.40
CA GLU A 214 -17.36 -5.55 7.53
C GLU A 214 -18.47 -4.49 7.47
N ASN A 215 -18.14 -3.20 7.67
CA ASN A 215 -19.08 -2.11 7.45
C ASN A 215 -19.45 -1.96 5.97
N PHE A 216 -18.62 -2.48 5.07
CA PHE A 216 -18.85 -2.44 3.62
C PHE A 216 -19.06 -3.83 3.01
N PHE A 217 -18.37 -4.86 3.50
CA PHE A 217 -18.29 -6.18 2.86
C PHE A 217 -18.68 -7.33 3.81
N ALA A 218 -19.80 -7.20 4.51
CA ALA A 218 -20.38 -8.29 5.31
C ALA A 218 -21.42 -9.11 4.52
N LYS A 219 -21.51 -10.42 4.82
CA LYS A 219 -22.61 -11.26 4.34
C LYS A 219 -23.94 -10.72 4.85
N GLY A 220 -24.93 -10.61 3.96
CA GLY A 220 -26.24 -10.02 4.27
C GLY A 220 -26.30 -8.50 4.12
N LEU A 221 -25.15 -7.81 4.05
CA LEU A 221 -25.09 -6.40 3.66
C LEU A 221 -25.07 -6.24 2.14
N ILE A 222 -24.29 -7.09 1.47
CA ILE A 222 -24.18 -7.11 0.01
C ILE A 222 -24.36 -8.51 -0.55
N ASP A 223 -24.82 -8.58 -1.80
CA ASP A 223 -24.68 -9.76 -2.63
C ASP A 223 -23.25 -9.80 -3.18
N PHE A 224 -22.58 -10.95 -3.08
CA PHE A 224 -21.19 -11.11 -3.53
C PHE A 224 -21.08 -11.47 -5.02
N ASP A 225 -21.99 -10.94 -5.84
CA ASP A 225 -21.80 -10.91 -7.28
C ASP A 225 -20.90 -9.73 -7.67
N LYS A 226 -20.18 -9.88 -8.80
CA LYS A 226 -19.19 -8.89 -9.24
C LYS A 226 -19.73 -7.46 -9.29
N LYS A 227 -20.95 -7.25 -9.80
CA LYS A 227 -21.51 -5.92 -10.01
C LYS A 227 -21.85 -5.24 -8.68
N SER A 228 -22.37 -5.99 -7.73
CA SER A 228 -22.66 -5.51 -6.38
C SER A 228 -21.37 -5.15 -5.64
N ILE A 229 -20.32 -5.99 -5.75
CA ILE A 229 -19.00 -5.69 -5.19
C ILE A 229 -18.41 -4.41 -5.80
N GLU A 230 -18.40 -4.26 -7.12
CA GLU A 230 -17.89 -3.06 -7.81
C GLU A 230 -18.55 -1.78 -7.31
N LYS A 231 -19.88 -1.80 -7.15
CA LYS A 231 -20.63 -0.66 -6.62
C LYS A 231 -20.23 -0.34 -5.18
N GLN A 232 -20.09 -1.37 -4.35
CA GLN A 232 -19.76 -1.19 -2.94
C GLN A 232 -18.31 -0.74 -2.74
N VAL A 233 -17.38 -1.21 -3.57
CA VAL A 233 -15.98 -0.76 -3.61
C VAL A 233 -15.90 0.75 -3.89
N ASP A 234 -16.68 1.26 -4.85
CA ASP A 234 -16.71 2.69 -5.15
C ASP A 234 -17.18 3.53 -3.96
N VAL A 235 -18.20 3.05 -3.24
CA VAL A 235 -18.71 3.66 -2.01
C VAL A 235 -17.66 3.65 -0.90
N ALA A 236 -17.02 2.50 -0.66
CA ALA A 236 -15.98 2.34 0.36
C ALA A 236 -14.78 3.27 0.09
N LEU A 237 -14.23 3.25 -1.12
CA LEU A 237 -13.10 4.12 -1.49
C LEU A 237 -13.45 5.61 -1.42
N THR A 238 -14.67 5.98 -1.79
CA THR A 238 -15.16 7.35 -1.63
C THR A 238 -15.23 7.76 -0.17
N ASN A 239 -15.72 6.86 0.69
CA ASN A 239 -15.85 7.07 2.11
C ASN A 239 -14.47 7.20 2.80
N TYR A 240 -13.48 6.40 2.38
CA TYR A 240 -12.09 6.54 2.81
C TYR A 240 -11.31 7.66 2.09
N GLY A 241 -11.98 8.53 1.33
CA GLY A 241 -11.37 9.74 0.77
C GLY A 241 -10.31 9.53 -0.31
N PHE A 242 -10.30 8.38 -0.97
CA PHE A 242 -9.40 8.10 -2.09
C PHE A 242 -9.69 8.98 -3.32
N ASN A 243 -10.89 9.58 -3.43
CA ASN A 243 -11.29 10.37 -4.59
C ASN A 243 -10.25 11.45 -4.92
N LEU A 244 -9.87 11.55 -6.19
CA LEU A 244 -9.07 12.68 -6.65
C LEU A 244 -9.94 13.94 -6.66
N PRO A 245 -9.46 15.07 -6.13
CA PRO A 245 -10.16 16.32 -6.30
C PRO A 245 -10.12 16.75 -7.76
N ASP A 246 -11.14 17.48 -8.20
CA ASP A 246 -11.08 18.22 -9.46
C ASP A 246 -10.05 19.34 -9.30
N LEU A 247 -8.94 19.28 -10.05
CA LEU A 247 -7.86 20.26 -9.93
C LEU A 247 -8.15 21.53 -10.72
N ASP A 248 -9.03 21.49 -11.73
CA ASP A 248 -9.32 22.63 -12.60
C ASP A 248 -10.06 23.75 -11.86
N GLN A 249 -10.71 23.42 -10.73
CA GLN A 249 -11.35 24.39 -9.85
C GLN A 249 -10.33 25.21 -9.03
N PHE A 250 -9.09 24.71 -8.86
CA PHE A 250 -8.10 25.33 -7.99
C PHE A 250 -7.25 26.36 -8.76
N LYS A 251 -7.48 27.64 -8.43
CA LYS A 251 -6.72 28.75 -9.00
C LYS A 251 -5.41 28.97 -8.26
N GLU A 252 -4.43 29.48 -9.00
CA GLU A 252 -3.20 29.95 -8.38
C GLU A 252 -3.49 31.19 -7.53
N ILE A 253 -2.88 31.22 -6.34
CA ILE A 253 -2.89 32.38 -5.46
C ILE A 253 -1.47 32.95 -5.47
N GLU A 254 -1.36 34.26 -5.65
CA GLU A 254 -0.07 34.94 -5.63
C GLU A 254 0.62 34.74 -4.28
N PHE A 255 1.95 34.57 -4.28
CA PHE A 255 2.72 34.34 -3.05
C PHE A 255 2.42 35.40 -1.97
N SER A 256 2.39 36.66 -2.38
CA SER A 256 2.16 37.79 -1.49
C SER A 256 0.74 37.82 -0.92
N GLU A 257 -0.24 37.33 -1.69
CA GLU A 257 -1.62 37.19 -1.23
C GLU A 257 -1.75 36.03 -0.24
N LEU A 258 -1.08 34.92 -0.51
CA LEU A 258 -1.14 33.74 0.36
C LEU A 258 -0.54 34.00 1.75
N TYR A 259 0.62 34.67 1.79
CA TYR A 259 1.39 34.84 3.03
C TYR A 259 1.42 36.26 3.59
N GLY A 260 0.98 37.28 2.85
CA GLY A 260 0.95 38.67 3.30
C GLY A 260 2.30 39.40 3.24
N PHE A 261 3.31 38.86 2.55
CA PHE A 261 4.61 39.50 2.34
C PHE A 261 5.19 39.15 0.96
N THR A 262 6.07 40.00 0.42
CA THR A 262 6.67 39.76 -0.90
C THR A 262 7.77 38.70 -0.83
N PRO A 263 7.87 37.80 -1.82
CA PRO A 263 8.89 36.75 -1.81
C PRO A 263 10.29 37.35 -1.94
N ASN A 264 11.26 36.76 -1.25
CA ASN A 264 12.67 37.11 -1.42
C ASN A 264 13.29 36.40 -2.64
N ALA A 265 14.52 36.78 -3.01
CA ALA A 265 15.21 36.23 -4.18
C ALA A 265 15.36 34.70 -4.15
N GLY A 266 15.58 34.11 -2.98
CA GLY A 266 15.68 32.66 -2.82
C GLY A 266 14.34 31.95 -3.01
N GLN A 267 13.26 32.53 -2.47
CA GLN A 267 11.89 32.05 -2.66
C GLN A 267 11.48 32.13 -4.14
N ILE A 268 11.78 33.24 -4.82
CA ILE A 268 11.52 33.39 -6.27
C ILE A 268 12.24 32.28 -7.05
N LYS A 269 13.52 32.04 -6.75
CA LYS A 269 14.28 30.98 -7.42
C LYS A 269 13.68 29.59 -7.20
N MET A 270 13.25 29.26 -5.99
CA MET A 270 12.57 27.98 -5.72
C MET A 270 11.26 27.85 -6.51
N ILE A 271 10.51 28.94 -6.66
CA ILE A 271 9.27 28.96 -7.45
C ILE A 271 9.53 28.72 -8.93
N GLU A 272 10.60 29.28 -9.48
CA GLU A 272 10.96 29.17 -10.89
C GLU A 272 11.56 27.80 -11.25
N GLU A 273 12.40 27.24 -10.39
CA GLU A 273 13.18 26.02 -10.67
C GLU A 273 12.41 24.73 -10.32
N MET A 274 11.49 24.77 -9.34
CA MET A 274 10.80 23.58 -8.84
C MET A 274 9.58 23.22 -9.70
N THR A 275 9.84 22.69 -10.90
CA THR A 275 8.81 22.43 -11.92
C THR A 275 8.32 20.97 -11.99
N GLY A 276 8.96 20.04 -11.26
CA GLY A 276 8.60 18.62 -11.29
C GLY A 276 9.48 17.75 -10.40
N PRO A 277 9.34 16.41 -10.49
CA PRO A 277 10.11 15.44 -9.70
C PRO A 277 11.61 15.72 -9.73
N GLY A 278 12.27 15.52 -8.59
CA GLY A 278 13.69 15.85 -8.43
C GLY A 278 14.07 16.22 -7.00
N LEU A 279 15.37 16.40 -6.77
CA LEU A 279 15.95 16.83 -5.49
C LEU A 279 16.28 18.33 -5.53
N TYR A 280 15.73 19.07 -4.58
CA TYR A 280 15.90 20.51 -4.43
C TYR A 280 16.47 20.80 -3.03
N ILE A 281 17.52 21.61 -2.96
CA ILE A 281 18.17 21.98 -1.71
C ILE A 281 18.07 23.50 -1.53
N TYR A 282 17.46 23.93 -0.42
CA TYR A 282 17.33 25.33 -0.07
C TYR A 282 18.10 25.64 1.22
N GLU A 283 19.27 26.26 1.04
CA GLU A 283 20.15 26.70 2.13
C GLU A 283 19.89 28.17 2.45
N ALA A 284 19.37 28.45 3.64
CA ALA A 284 19.14 29.83 4.06
C ALA A 284 19.12 29.99 5.59
N PRO A 285 19.57 31.15 6.14
CA PRO A 285 19.51 31.42 7.57
C PRO A 285 18.12 31.27 8.18
N MET A 286 18.05 31.10 9.50
CA MET A 286 16.76 31.09 10.20
C MET A 286 16.02 32.42 10.02
N GLY A 287 14.69 32.36 9.90
CA GLY A 287 13.83 33.54 9.81
C GLY A 287 13.64 34.13 8.41
N ILE A 288 14.25 33.58 7.37
CA ILE A 288 14.13 34.08 5.99
C ILE A 288 13.04 33.38 5.14
N GLY A 289 12.13 32.65 5.78
CA GLY A 289 10.98 32.01 5.13
C GLY A 289 11.31 30.74 4.33
N LYS A 290 12.14 29.85 4.88
CA LYS A 290 12.44 28.52 4.28
C LYS A 290 11.18 27.68 4.07
N THR A 291 10.29 27.69 5.06
CA THR A 291 9.03 26.95 5.03
C THR A 291 8.17 27.38 3.83
N GLU A 292 8.01 28.70 3.62
CA GLU A 292 7.24 29.25 2.50
C GLU A 292 7.94 29.04 1.16
N ALA A 293 9.28 29.02 1.13
CA ALA A 293 10.08 28.68 -0.05
C ALA A 293 9.85 27.24 -0.54
N ALA A 294 9.51 26.31 0.36
CA ALA A 294 9.18 24.93 0.01
C ALA A 294 7.68 24.72 -0.23
N LEU A 295 6.83 25.20 0.69
CA LEU A 295 5.40 24.95 0.64
C LEU A 295 4.74 25.55 -0.59
N TYR A 296 5.06 26.79 -0.95
CA TYR A 296 4.39 27.45 -2.07
C TYR A 296 4.57 26.71 -3.40
N PRO A 297 5.81 26.42 -3.87
CA PRO A 297 5.95 25.71 -5.12
C PRO A 297 5.43 24.27 -5.02
N ALA A 298 5.50 23.61 -3.85
CA ALA A 298 4.97 22.25 -3.67
C ALA A 298 3.44 22.21 -3.82
N MET A 299 2.75 23.21 -3.25
CA MET A 299 1.32 23.41 -3.43
C MET A 299 1.01 23.68 -4.91
N ASN A 300 1.83 24.50 -5.60
CA ASN A 300 1.62 24.79 -7.03
C ASN A 300 1.76 23.52 -7.89
N LEU A 301 2.71 22.65 -7.59
CA LEU A 301 2.86 21.36 -8.25
C LEU A 301 1.66 20.44 -7.99
N TYR A 302 1.13 20.43 -6.76
CA TYR A 302 -0.07 19.66 -6.44
C TYR A 302 -1.29 20.15 -7.24
N ARG A 303 -1.49 21.48 -7.27
CA ARG A 303 -2.55 22.14 -8.05
C ARG A 303 -2.46 21.82 -9.54
N LYS A 304 -1.24 21.78 -10.10
CA LYS A 304 -0.97 21.42 -11.49
C LYS A 304 -1.09 19.92 -11.78
N GLY A 305 -1.38 19.10 -10.76
CA GLY A 305 -1.49 17.65 -10.92
C GLY A 305 -0.16 16.91 -11.02
N ILE A 306 0.97 17.58 -10.78
CA ILE A 306 2.33 17.04 -10.95
C ILE A 306 2.73 16.13 -9.79
N VAL A 307 2.29 16.46 -8.56
CA VAL A 307 2.51 15.64 -7.35
C VAL A 307 1.20 15.26 -6.69
N ASN A 308 1.08 14.04 -6.19
CA ASN A 308 -0.11 13.48 -5.56
C ASN A 308 -0.42 14.01 -4.15
N GLY A 309 0.50 14.78 -3.57
CA GLY A 309 0.35 15.29 -2.22
C GLY A 309 1.60 15.97 -1.69
N ILE A 310 1.57 16.36 -0.42
CA ILE A 310 2.68 16.99 0.29
C ILE A 310 2.87 16.31 1.65
N TYR A 311 4.10 15.94 1.98
CA TYR A 311 4.47 15.51 3.33
C TYR A 311 5.57 16.42 3.88
N PHE A 312 5.32 17.05 5.01
CA PHE A 312 6.30 17.93 5.68
C PHE A 312 6.91 17.24 6.90
N ALA A 313 8.19 16.93 6.81
CA ALA A 313 8.96 16.22 7.82
C ALA A 313 9.81 17.18 8.65
N MET A 314 9.62 17.13 9.96
CA MET A 314 10.31 17.96 10.95
C MET A 314 11.29 17.14 11.79
N PRO A 315 12.32 17.77 12.38
CA PRO A 315 13.21 17.08 13.31
C PRO A 315 12.50 16.64 14.61
N THR A 316 11.44 17.33 15.04
CA THR A 316 10.74 17.03 16.31
C THR A 316 9.22 17.13 16.20
N GLN A 317 8.51 16.47 17.13
CA GLN A 317 7.04 16.54 17.21
C GLN A 317 6.52 17.96 17.52
N VAL A 318 7.20 18.70 18.38
CA VAL A 318 6.76 20.06 18.79
C VAL A 318 6.73 21.01 17.59
N THR A 319 7.73 20.92 16.71
CA THR A 319 7.78 21.72 15.49
C THR A 319 6.78 21.25 14.44
N SER A 320 6.38 19.97 14.46
CA SER A 320 5.36 19.40 13.57
C SER A 320 3.99 20.06 13.74
N ASN A 321 3.54 20.34 14.97
CA ASN A 321 2.23 20.98 15.21
C ASN A 321 2.13 22.39 14.62
N ARG A 322 3.23 23.16 14.67
CA ARG A 322 3.26 24.52 14.10
C ARG A 322 3.22 24.48 12.58
N ILE A 323 3.92 23.53 11.97
CA ILE A 323 3.90 23.34 10.53
C ILE A 323 2.54 22.84 10.07
N PHE A 324 1.91 21.92 10.82
CA PHE A 324 0.58 21.45 10.51
C PHE A 324 -0.42 22.61 10.42
N ALA A 325 -0.40 23.55 11.37
CA ALA A 325 -1.26 24.74 11.31
C ALA A 325 -0.99 25.64 10.09
N ARG A 326 0.26 25.76 9.66
CA ARG A 326 0.62 26.51 8.44
C ARG A 326 0.17 25.80 7.18
N LEU A 327 0.35 24.48 7.13
CA LEU A 327 -0.07 23.63 6.02
C LEU A 327 -1.59 23.66 5.89
N ASP A 328 -2.32 23.47 6.99
CA ASP A 328 -3.78 23.59 7.05
C ASP A 328 -4.27 24.96 6.58
N SER A 329 -3.67 26.05 7.07
CA SER A 329 -4.02 27.40 6.61
C SER A 329 -3.79 27.60 5.10
N ALA A 330 -2.69 27.08 4.56
CA ALA A 330 -2.40 27.15 3.12
C ALA A 330 -3.41 26.32 2.30
N ILE A 331 -3.72 25.11 2.76
CA ILE A 331 -4.71 24.21 2.14
C ILE A 331 -6.10 24.84 2.15
N GLN A 332 -6.54 25.42 3.28
CA GLN A 332 -7.84 26.10 3.37
C GLN A 332 -7.92 27.28 2.39
N LYS A 333 -6.86 28.07 2.27
CA LYS A 333 -6.84 29.21 1.33
C LYS A 333 -6.87 28.76 -0.13
N TRP A 334 -6.15 27.70 -0.49
CA TRP A 334 -6.05 27.22 -1.88
C TRP A 334 -7.20 26.34 -2.33
N PHE A 335 -7.70 25.50 -1.41
CA PHE A 335 -8.60 24.40 -1.75
C PHE A 335 -9.97 24.52 -1.06
N GLY A 336 -10.17 25.49 -0.16
CA GLY A 336 -11.48 25.81 0.42
C GLY A 336 -12.15 24.60 1.05
N ASP A 337 -13.40 24.33 0.65
CA ASP A 337 -14.24 23.25 1.18
C ASP A 337 -13.66 21.83 0.97
N GLU A 338 -12.75 21.66 -0.01
CA GLU A 338 -12.06 20.39 -0.24
C GLU A 338 -10.94 20.13 0.79
N SER A 339 -10.50 21.14 1.55
CA SER A 339 -9.41 21.04 2.55
C SER A 339 -9.59 19.91 3.55
N SER A 340 -10.80 19.70 4.05
CA SER A 340 -11.13 18.62 4.99
C SER A 340 -10.86 17.23 4.38
N LYS A 341 -11.25 17.00 3.13
CA LYS A 341 -11.00 15.74 2.40
C LYS A 341 -9.52 15.55 2.06
N LEU A 342 -8.76 16.64 1.95
CA LEU A 342 -7.34 16.63 1.64
C LEU A 342 -6.47 16.32 2.87
N LEU A 343 -6.88 16.79 4.05
CA LEU A 343 -6.20 16.59 5.34
C LEU A 343 -6.67 15.33 6.09
N HIS A 344 -7.92 14.94 5.88
CA HIS A 344 -8.60 13.89 6.65
C HIS A 344 -9.27 12.84 5.79
N GLY A 345 -8.90 12.73 4.50
CA GLY A 345 -9.54 11.82 3.55
C GLY A 345 -9.76 10.40 4.10
N THR A 346 -8.79 9.88 4.87
CA THR A 346 -8.84 8.52 5.43
C THR A 346 -9.24 8.42 6.92
N ALA A 347 -9.69 9.50 7.58
CA ALA A 347 -9.43 9.72 9.02
C ALA A 347 -10.28 9.07 10.10
N ASP A 348 -11.57 8.79 9.88
CA ASP A 348 -12.42 8.46 11.04
C ASP A 348 -13.32 7.24 10.83
N ILE A 349 -13.06 6.41 9.81
CA ILE A 349 -14.05 5.41 9.35
C ILE A 349 -13.52 3.97 9.37
N PHE A 350 -12.23 3.75 9.60
CA PHE A 350 -11.72 2.41 9.91
C PHE A 350 -11.98 2.08 11.38
N HIS A 351 -13.22 1.76 11.72
CA HIS A 351 -13.53 0.99 12.93
C HIS A 351 -13.51 -0.50 12.57
N ASN A 352 -12.32 -1.06 12.35
CA ASN A 352 -12.14 -2.52 12.34
C ASN A 352 -10.71 -2.91 12.82
N PRO A 353 -10.54 -4.01 13.58
CA PRO A 353 -9.35 -4.32 14.35
C PRO A 353 -8.31 -5.03 13.48
N ALA A 354 -7.74 -4.36 12.49
CA ALA A 354 -6.42 -4.75 12.03
C ALA A 354 -5.42 -4.23 13.07
N GLU A 355 -4.64 -5.12 13.69
CA GLU A 355 -3.76 -4.89 14.86
C GLU A 355 -2.79 -3.69 14.80
N ASP A 356 -2.69 -2.97 13.69
CA ASP A 356 -1.82 -1.81 13.54
C ASP A 356 -2.62 -0.57 13.14
N ASP A 357 -2.66 0.40 14.06
CA ASP A 357 -3.20 1.75 13.99
C ASP A 357 -2.67 2.62 12.80
N TRP A 358 -2.84 2.17 11.55
CA TRP A 358 -2.38 2.86 10.34
C TRP A 358 -3.35 3.91 9.84
N PHE A 359 -4.62 3.75 10.21
CA PHE A 359 -5.67 4.70 9.90
C PHE A 359 -5.87 5.75 10.99
N ALA A 360 -4.99 5.80 11.99
CA ALA A 360 -4.90 6.91 12.93
C ALA A 360 -3.47 7.46 13.07
N GLY A 361 -3.40 8.66 13.65
CA GLY A 361 -2.16 9.31 14.07
C GLY A 361 -1.14 9.55 12.93
N ASN A 362 0.15 9.39 13.27
CA ASN A 362 1.27 9.78 12.39
C ASN A 362 1.47 8.89 11.16
N LYS A 363 1.02 7.62 11.23
CA LYS A 363 1.11 6.67 10.11
C LYS A 363 0.11 7.03 9.02
N LYS A 364 -1.08 7.47 9.43
CA LYS A 364 -2.11 7.98 8.52
C LYS A 364 -1.63 9.19 7.71
N ALA A 365 -0.90 10.11 8.34
CA ALA A 365 -0.38 11.30 7.66
C ALA A 365 0.51 10.98 6.44
N LEU A 366 1.10 9.78 6.36
CA LEU A 366 1.84 9.31 5.19
C LEU A 366 0.92 8.87 4.04
N LEU A 367 -0.26 8.35 4.35
CA LEU A 367 -1.26 7.90 3.38
C LEU A 367 -2.16 9.04 2.88
N ASP A 368 -2.41 10.05 3.70
CA ASP A 368 -3.19 11.23 3.32
C ASP A 368 -2.49 12.05 2.23
N LYS A 369 -3.28 12.78 1.44
CA LYS A 369 -2.75 13.70 0.41
C LYS A 369 -1.83 14.75 1.04
N PHE A 370 -2.19 15.28 2.22
CA PHE A 370 -1.37 16.22 2.95
C PHE A 370 -1.08 15.72 4.36
N GLY A 371 0.20 15.72 4.72
CA GLY A 371 0.65 15.27 6.03
C GLY A 371 1.80 16.11 6.57
N ALA A 372 1.92 16.16 7.89
CA ALA A 372 3.11 16.65 8.56
C ALA A 372 3.48 15.67 9.69
N GLY A 373 4.77 15.48 9.92
CA GLY A 373 5.26 14.56 10.94
C GLY A 373 6.75 14.68 11.16
N THR A 374 7.33 13.73 11.89
CA THR A 374 8.78 13.72 12.10
C THR A 374 9.50 13.04 10.95
N VAL A 375 10.75 13.44 10.70
CA VAL A 375 11.63 12.77 9.72
C VAL A 375 11.79 11.28 10.02
N ASP A 376 11.76 10.88 11.30
CA ASP A 376 11.81 9.47 11.70
C ASP A 376 10.72 8.65 11.02
N GLN A 377 9.51 9.21 10.82
CA GLN A 377 8.43 8.50 10.13
C GLN A 377 8.79 8.20 8.67
N LEU A 378 9.55 9.07 8.01
CA LEU A 378 10.07 8.81 6.68
C LEU A 378 11.20 7.79 6.71
N LEU A 379 12.15 7.92 7.63
CA LEU A 379 13.30 7.00 7.74
C LEU A 379 12.86 5.57 8.05
N LEU A 380 11.76 5.38 8.78
CA LEU A 380 11.15 4.07 9.00
C LEU A 380 10.70 3.38 7.68
N SER A 381 10.58 4.10 6.55
CA SER A 381 10.22 3.53 5.24
C SER A 381 11.36 2.77 4.55
N VAL A 382 12.60 2.95 5.01
CA VAL A 382 13.77 2.24 4.45
C VAL A 382 14.33 1.18 5.39
N LEU A 383 13.68 0.94 6.54
CA LEU A 383 14.11 -0.02 7.55
C LEU A 383 13.32 -1.34 7.44
N PRO A 384 13.90 -2.43 6.89
CA PRO A 384 13.15 -3.65 6.60
C PRO A 384 12.63 -4.39 7.83
N GLY A 385 13.21 -4.12 9.01
CA GLY A 385 12.77 -4.69 10.28
C GLY A 385 11.50 -4.04 10.85
N VAL A 386 11.04 -2.92 10.28
CA VAL A 386 9.85 -2.21 10.73
C VAL A 386 8.61 -2.80 10.08
N LYS A 387 7.59 -3.13 10.89
CA LYS A 387 6.30 -3.60 10.38
C LYS A 387 5.72 -2.59 9.40
N HIS A 388 5.28 -3.08 8.25
CA HIS A 388 4.63 -2.27 7.21
C HIS A 388 5.52 -1.11 6.72
N PHE A 389 6.85 -1.24 6.72
CA PHE A 389 7.75 -0.18 6.23
C PHE A 389 7.41 0.24 4.79
N PHE A 390 7.09 -0.73 3.94
CA PHE A 390 6.68 -0.52 2.55
C PHE A 390 5.36 0.26 2.39
N LEU A 391 4.46 0.25 3.39
CA LEU A 391 3.25 1.10 3.35
C LEU A 391 3.59 2.58 3.45
N ARG A 392 4.70 2.93 4.10
CA ARG A 392 5.20 4.32 4.12
C ARG A 392 5.66 4.73 2.73
N THR A 393 6.39 3.85 2.05
CA THR A 393 6.82 4.04 0.66
C THR A 393 5.61 4.20 -0.27
N TYR A 394 4.62 3.31 -0.16
CA TYR A 394 3.36 3.42 -0.90
C TYR A 394 2.66 4.77 -0.65
N GLY A 395 2.56 5.18 0.62
CA GLY A 395 1.98 6.45 1.00
C GLY A 395 2.72 7.64 0.37
N LEU A 396 4.05 7.61 0.31
CA LEU A 396 4.87 8.73 -0.17
C LEU A 396 4.94 8.88 -1.69
N TYR A 397 4.43 7.90 -2.44
CA TYR A 397 4.55 7.86 -3.90
C TYR A 397 4.12 9.19 -4.57
N ASN A 398 4.99 9.73 -5.42
CA ASN A 398 4.82 10.98 -6.17
C ASN A 398 4.37 12.18 -5.30
N LYS A 399 4.76 12.24 -4.02
CA LYS A 399 4.53 13.43 -3.17
C LYS A 399 5.65 14.45 -3.29
N ALA A 400 5.34 15.69 -2.94
CA ALA A 400 6.36 16.64 -2.51
C ALA A 400 6.72 16.35 -1.04
N VAL A 401 7.92 15.84 -0.81
CA VAL A 401 8.44 15.50 0.51
C VAL A 401 9.42 16.59 0.94
N ILE A 402 9.03 17.37 1.95
CA ILE A 402 9.84 18.46 2.50
C ILE A 402 10.50 17.96 3.78
N ILE A 403 11.81 18.09 3.90
CA ILE A 403 12.58 17.67 5.06
C ILE A 403 13.29 18.88 5.64
N ASP A 404 12.93 19.27 6.85
CA ASP A 404 13.42 20.48 7.50
C ASP A 404 14.60 20.23 8.45
N GLU A 405 15.45 21.25 8.58
CA GLU A 405 16.61 21.28 9.46
C GLU A 405 17.61 20.12 9.24
N VAL A 406 17.89 19.78 7.96
CA VAL A 406 18.74 18.63 7.57
C VAL A 406 20.15 18.67 8.16
N HIS A 407 20.70 19.86 8.41
CA HIS A 407 22.00 20.03 9.06
C HIS A 407 22.09 19.51 10.50
N SER A 408 20.95 19.25 11.15
CA SER A 408 20.92 18.74 12.52
C SER A 408 21.12 17.23 12.60
N TYR A 409 21.10 16.53 11.46
CA TYR A 409 21.18 15.06 11.42
C TYR A 409 22.62 14.56 11.50
N ASP A 410 22.80 13.43 12.20
CA ASP A 410 24.09 12.75 12.32
C ASP A 410 24.43 11.91 11.07
N VAL A 411 25.65 11.38 11.03
CA VAL A 411 26.15 10.57 9.90
C VAL A 411 25.29 9.31 9.67
N TYR A 412 24.82 8.65 10.73
CA TYR A 412 23.97 7.46 10.59
C TYR A 412 22.62 7.79 9.95
N THR A 413 22.05 8.91 10.34
CA THR A 413 20.82 9.45 9.76
C THR A 413 21.05 9.90 8.31
N SER A 414 22.28 10.32 7.95
CA SER A 414 22.66 10.67 6.57
C SER A 414 22.53 9.47 5.61
N ASP A 415 23.02 8.29 5.99
CA ASP A 415 22.93 7.08 5.15
C ASP A 415 21.46 6.66 4.93
N LEU A 416 20.64 6.70 5.99
CA LEU A 416 19.21 6.40 5.90
C LEU A 416 18.47 7.45 5.08
N LEU A 417 18.82 8.72 5.25
CA LEU A 417 18.26 9.82 4.48
C LEU A 417 18.62 9.69 3.00
N LYS A 418 19.85 9.28 2.68
CA LYS A 418 20.26 9.02 1.30
C LYS A 418 19.45 7.89 0.67
N SER A 419 19.34 6.75 1.36
CA SER A 419 18.52 5.63 0.88
C SER A 419 17.06 6.03 0.71
N LEU A 420 16.53 6.87 1.59
CA LEU A 420 15.18 7.42 1.47
C LEU A 420 15.04 8.33 0.24
N ILE A 421 16.01 9.23 0.01
CA ILE A 421 16.00 10.12 -1.14
C ILE A 421 16.03 9.31 -2.44
N ASP A 422 16.85 8.26 -2.52
CA ASP A 422 16.93 7.40 -3.70
C ASP A 422 15.59 6.73 -4.00
N ASP A 423 14.96 6.14 -2.98
CA ASP A 423 13.62 5.57 -3.10
C ASP A 423 12.60 6.64 -3.56
N LEU A 424 12.65 7.86 -2.99
CA LEU A 424 11.72 8.94 -3.33
C LEU A 424 11.90 9.43 -4.77
N ILE A 425 13.12 9.61 -5.24
CA ILE A 425 13.41 10.04 -6.62
C ILE A 425 12.95 8.97 -7.61
N GLU A 426 13.17 7.69 -7.31
CA GLU A 426 12.67 6.60 -8.13
C GLU A 426 11.13 6.57 -8.22
N MET A 427 10.43 7.06 -7.19
CA MET A 427 8.97 7.16 -7.13
C MET A 427 8.40 8.47 -7.72
N ASP A 428 9.18 9.18 -8.55
CA ASP A 428 8.79 10.49 -9.11
C ASP A 428 8.37 11.51 -8.03
N CYS A 429 8.98 11.47 -6.84
CA CYS A 429 8.74 12.47 -5.80
C CYS A 429 9.50 13.77 -6.06
N VAL A 430 9.02 14.84 -5.45
CA VAL A 430 9.73 16.11 -5.34
C VAL A 430 10.31 16.18 -3.94
N VAL A 431 11.63 16.07 -3.80
CA VAL A 431 12.29 16.08 -2.50
C VAL A 431 12.89 17.45 -2.25
N ILE A 432 12.51 18.08 -1.14
CA ILE A 432 12.95 19.44 -0.78
C ILE A 432 13.68 19.39 0.55
N LEU A 433 14.99 19.62 0.53
CA LEU A 433 15.82 19.67 1.73
C LEU A 433 15.99 21.12 2.18
N LEU A 434 15.50 21.43 3.36
CA LEU A 434 15.66 22.75 3.99
C LEU A 434 16.80 22.69 5.02
N SER A 435 17.72 23.64 4.93
CA SER A 435 18.84 23.71 5.87
C SER A 435 19.30 25.13 6.14
N ALA A 436 19.86 25.37 7.32
CA ALA A 436 20.59 26.61 7.59
C ALA A 436 21.93 26.63 6.85
N THR A 437 22.66 25.52 6.88
CA THR A 437 23.97 25.33 6.26
C THR A 437 24.22 23.85 6.01
N LEU A 438 24.61 23.44 4.81
CA LEU A 438 25.14 22.10 4.52
C LEU A 438 26.58 22.20 4.03
N THR A 439 27.40 21.21 4.39
CA THR A 439 28.76 21.13 3.85
C THR A 439 28.70 20.70 2.38
N GLU A 440 29.70 21.10 1.58
CA GLU A 440 29.81 20.64 0.18
C GLU A 440 29.93 19.11 0.09
N ALA A 441 30.52 18.46 1.09
CA ALA A 441 30.58 17.00 1.16
C ALA A 441 29.18 16.39 1.34
N ALA A 442 28.40 16.89 2.30
CA ALA A 442 27.03 16.42 2.54
C ALA A 442 26.13 16.63 1.31
N LYS A 443 26.25 17.77 0.61
CA LYS A 443 25.51 18.00 -0.64
C LYS A 443 25.87 16.99 -1.72
N LYS A 444 27.17 16.71 -1.91
CA LYS A 444 27.62 15.72 -2.89
C LYS A 444 27.13 14.32 -2.57
N GLU A 445 27.17 13.93 -1.30
CA GLU A 445 26.68 12.63 -0.84
C GLU A 445 25.17 12.48 -1.06
N LEU A 446 24.38 13.53 -0.78
CA LEU A 446 22.93 13.50 -0.99
C LEU A 446 22.52 13.52 -2.47
N MET A 447 23.38 14.05 -3.35
CA MET A 447 23.12 14.20 -4.80
C MET A 447 23.73 13.10 -5.68
N SER A 448 24.65 12.28 -5.15
CA SER A 448 25.31 11.20 -5.90
C SER A 448 24.45 9.97 -6.01
#